data_AF-F1D6U4-F1
#
_entry.id   AF-F1D6U4-F1
#
_cell.length_a   1.000
_cell.length_b   1.000
_cell.length_c   1.000
_cell.angle_alpha   90.00
_cell.angle_beta   90.00
_cell.angle_gamma   90.00
#
_symmetry.space_group_name_H-M   'P 1'
#
loop_
_entity.id
_entity.type
_entity.pdbx_description
1 polymer ?
#
loop_
_entity_poly.entity_id
_entity_poly.type
_entity_poly.pdbx_seq_one_letter_code
_entity_poly.pdbx_strand_id
1 'polypeptide(L)'
;VMGVHTWSRSEAGSQETLFAIFVIFAIAFLWVLLLSQQSKSKKYYYVSAAILAVAACAYYFMAWGYGILDNGQAWHTDGKHLFWLRYLDWLITTPLLLLDLALLAGLDFWETGFIILMDMLMITAGYIGASTEQFVWQGFGVSMVFFILVLGYLGDGVLALDEDSKNTGTARNLFWLTVLIWCTYPLYFVLEHTMGLSTFQEILCYGISDVLAKVVFALVLVYNFDDDDEPAVYQQQMVVMQQQQPMVTTIG
;
A
#
# COMPACT_ATOMS: atom_id res chain seq x y z
N VAL A 1 -3.98 -6.79 -27.85
CA VAL A 1 -4.49 -5.72 -26.96
C VAL A 1 -5.23 -6.44 -25.85
N MET A 2 -4.79 -6.29 -24.59
CA MET A 2 -5.55 -6.88 -23.47
C MET A 2 -6.99 -6.37 -23.53
N GLY A 3 -7.97 -7.26 -23.38
CA GLY A 3 -9.38 -6.88 -23.45
C GLY A 3 -9.75 -5.90 -22.35
N VAL A 4 -10.72 -5.03 -22.62
CA VAL A 4 -11.36 -4.21 -21.58
C VAL A 4 -12.60 -4.97 -21.13
N HIS A 5 -12.72 -5.22 -19.83
CA HIS A 5 -13.90 -5.88 -19.26
C HIS A 5 -15.15 -5.02 -19.50
N THR A 6 -16.22 -5.65 -19.97
CA THR A 6 -17.50 -4.96 -20.19
C THR A 6 -18.50 -5.35 -19.11
N TRP A 7 -18.81 -4.40 -18.23
CA TRP A 7 -19.76 -4.60 -17.14
C TRP A 7 -21.16 -4.93 -17.66
N SER A 8 -21.71 -6.06 -17.20
CA SER A 8 -23.11 -6.40 -17.44
C SER A 8 -24.06 -5.66 -16.49
N ARG A 9 -25.35 -5.59 -16.82
CA ARG A 9 -26.35 -4.98 -15.92
C ARG A 9 -26.40 -5.64 -14.53
N SER A 10 -26.13 -6.94 -14.45
CA SER A 10 -26.06 -7.67 -13.18
C SER A 10 -24.85 -7.29 -12.32
N GLU A 11 -23.81 -6.71 -12.92
CA GLU A 11 -22.58 -6.31 -12.24
C GLU A 11 -22.49 -4.80 -11.99
N ALA A 12 -23.57 -4.05 -12.25
CA ALA A 12 -23.60 -2.60 -12.05
C ALA A 12 -23.15 -2.19 -10.63
N GLY A 13 -23.59 -2.94 -9.60
CA GLY A 13 -23.17 -2.68 -8.22
C GLY A 13 -21.66 -2.86 -7.98
N SER A 14 -20.99 -3.75 -8.71
CA SER A 14 -19.54 -3.95 -8.66
C SER A 14 -18.80 -2.74 -9.24
N GLN A 15 -19.26 -2.28 -10.42
CA GLN A 15 -18.72 -1.10 -11.08
C GLN A 15 -18.90 0.16 -10.23
N GLU A 16 -20.11 0.39 -9.72
CA GLU A 16 -20.45 1.52 -8.85
C GLU A 16 -19.61 1.52 -7.57
N THR A 17 -19.36 0.34 -6.99
CA THR A 17 -18.53 0.21 -5.79
C THR A 17 -17.07 0.60 -6.07
N LEU A 18 -16.49 0.11 -7.18
CA LEU A 18 -15.14 0.52 -7.60
C LEU A 18 -15.05 2.04 -7.78
N PHE A 19 -16.05 2.63 -8.44
CA PHE A 19 -16.10 4.08 -8.65
C PHE A 19 -16.25 4.86 -7.34
N ALA A 20 -17.08 4.38 -6.41
CA ALA A 20 -17.23 5.00 -5.09
C ALA A 20 -15.91 4.98 -4.30
N ILE A 21 -15.18 3.85 -4.33
CA ILE A 21 -13.86 3.74 -3.68
C ILE A 21 -12.85 4.69 -4.34
N PHE A 22 -12.85 4.82 -5.67
CA PHE A 22 -12.05 5.84 -6.37
C PHE A 22 -12.34 7.25 -5.84
N VAL A 23 -13.61 7.62 -5.67
CA VAL A 23 -13.98 8.96 -5.15
C VAL A 23 -13.44 9.17 -3.74
N ILE A 24 -13.50 8.15 -2.87
CA ILE A 24 -12.92 8.21 -1.53
C ILE A 24 -11.42 8.48 -1.60
N PHE A 25 -10.68 7.73 -2.43
CA PHE A 25 -9.24 7.92 -2.61
C PHE A 25 -8.88 9.29 -3.20
N ALA A 26 -9.62 9.75 -4.20
CA ALA A 26 -9.38 11.04 -4.83
C ALA A 26 -9.60 12.20 -3.84
N ILE A 27 -10.66 12.15 -3.02
CA ILE A 27 -10.92 13.15 -1.99
C ILE A 27 -9.81 13.12 -0.93
N ALA A 28 -9.43 11.94 -0.44
CA ALA A 28 -8.37 11.78 0.54
C ALA A 28 -7.02 12.30 0.02
N PHE A 29 -6.68 12.00 -1.24
CA PHE A 29 -5.48 12.51 -1.91
C PHE A 29 -5.45 14.04 -1.93
N LEU A 30 -6.52 14.67 -2.41
CA LEU A 30 -6.62 16.13 -2.47
C LEU A 30 -6.52 16.75 -1.07
N TRP A 31 -7.16 16.12 -0.07
CA TRP A 31 -7.11 16.57 1.31
C TRP A 31 -5.69 16.54 1.89
N VAL A 32 -4.98 15.42 1.76
CA VAL A 32 -3.58 15.28 2.22
C VAL A 32 -2.67 16.28 1.50
N LEU A 33 -2.88 16.52 0.19
CA LEU A 33 -2.12 17.50 -0.57
C LEU A 33 -2.35 18.93 -0.08
N LEU A 34 -3.58 19.28 0.30
CA LEU A 34 -3.91 20.58 0.89
C LEU A 34 -3.25 20.76 2.26
N LEU A 35 -3.29 19.74 3.13
CA LEU A 35 -2.62 19.77 4.43
C LEU A 35 -1.10 19.95 4.29
N SER A 36 -0.48 19.34 3.26
CA SER A 36 0.96 19.46 2.99
C SER A 36 1.43 20.90 2.75
N GLN A 37 0.54 21.83 2.38
CA GLN A 37 0.88 23.24 2.19
C GLN A 37 1.12 23.98 3.50
N GLN A 38 0.63 23.43 4.62
CA GLN A 38 0.70 24.03 5.95
C GLN A 38 1.81 23.44 6.81
N SER A 39 2.34 22.27 6.45
CA SER A 39 3.40 21.58 7.19
C SER A 39 4.80 22.03 6.78
N LYS A 40 5.73 21.99 7.74
CA LYS A 40 7.16 22.24 7.51
C LYS A 40 7.84 21.03 6.88
N SER A 41 7.48 19.80 7.30
CA SER A 41 8.01 18.56 6.75
C SER A 41 7.04 17.93 5.75
N LYS A 42 7.46 17.80 4.49
CA LYS A 42 6.58 17.31 3.42
C LYS A 42 6.71 15.82 3.11
N LYS A 43 7.65 15.12 3.74
CA LYS A 43 8.00 13.73 3.36
C LYS A 43 6.81 12.78 3.49
N TYR A 44 6.21 12.67 4.68
CA TYR A 44 5.06 11.79 4.93
C TYR A 44 3.82 12.21 4.13
N TYR A 45 3.59 13.52 3.96
CA TYR A 45 2.50 14.01 3.12
C TYR A 45 2.66 13.58 1.66
N TYR A 46 3.86 13.67 1.08
CA TYR A 46 4.09 13.29 -0.31
C TYR A 46 4.05 11.78 -0.52
N VAL A 47 4.59 10.99 0.41
CA VAL A 47 4.48 9.52 0.35
C VAL A 47 3.02 9.08 0.48
N SER A 48 2.30 9.58 1.48
CA SER A 48 0.87 9.31 1.67
C SER A 48 0.02 9.77 0.48
N ALA A 49 0.29 10.96 -0.07
CA ALA A 49 -0.41 11.45 -1.26
C ALA A 49 -0.12 10.55 -2.48
N ALA A 50 1.11 10.08 -2.68
CA ALA A 50 1.43 9.15 -3.75
C ALA A 50 0.68 7.82 -3.61
N ILE A 51 0.60 7.25 -2.40
CA ILE A 51 -0.19 6.05 -2.11
C ILE A 51 -1.66 6.25 -2.53
N LEU A 52 -2.27 7.35 -2.09
CA LEU A 52 -3.67 7.65 -2.35
C LEU A 52 -3.93 7.92 -3.85
N ALA A 53 -2.99 8.56 -4.54
CA ALA A 53 -3.09 8.82 -5.98
C ALA A 53 -3.00 7.53 -6.80
N VAL A 54 -2.07 6.63 -6.47
CA VAL A 54 -1.93 5.33 -7.15
C VAL A 54 -3.21 4.50 -6.97
N ALA A 55 -3.73 4.41 -5.74
CA ALA A 55 -4.98 3.72 -5.46
C ALA A 55 -6.17 4.37 -6.20
N ALA A 56 -6.29 5.69 -6.19
CA ALA A 56 -7.33 6.39 -6.95
C ALA A 56 -7.29 6.02 -8.44
N CYS A 57 -6.11 6.05 -9.06
CA CYS A 57 -5.95 5.66 -10.46
C CYS A 57 -6.34 4.20 -10.70
N ALA A 58 -5.88 3.26 -9.86
CA ALA A 58 -6.19 1.85 -10.01
C ALA A 58 -7.69 1.59 -9.92
N TYR A 59 -8.38 2.13 -8.91
CA TYR A 59 -9.82 1.99 -8.74
C TYR A 59 -10.62 2.65 -9.87
N TYR A 60 -10.17 3.81 -10.37
CA TYR A 60 -10.78 4.46 -11.53
C TYR A 60 -10.71 3.57 -12.77
N PHE A 61 -9.53 3.06 -13.10
CA PHE A 61 -9.35 2.22 -14.29
C PHE A 61 -10.08 0.87 -14.16
N MET A 62 -10.09 0.24 -12.99
CA MET A 62 -10.90 -0.95 -12.72
C MET A 62 -12.39 -0.69 -12.90
N ALA A 63 -12.91 0.46 -12.43
CA ALA A 63 -14.30 0.83 -12.65
C ALA A 63 -14.65 0.99 -14.14
N TRP A 64 -13.67 1.33 -14.98
CA TRP A 64 -13.81 1.39 -16.44
C TRP A 64 -13.49 0.07 -17.16
N GLY A 65 -13.27 -1.01 -16.42
CA GLY A 65 -13.01 -2.34 -16.98
C GLY A 65 -11.57 -2.61 -17.38
N TYR A 66 -10.66 -1.66 -17.17
CA TYR A 66 -9.22 -1.88 -17.37
C TYR A 66 -8.63 -2.57 -16.14
N GLY A 67 -7.60 -3.39 -16.34
CA GLY A 67 -6.99 -4.06 -15.20
C GLY A 67 -7.69 -5.32 -14.73
N ILE A 68 -8.62 -5.84 -15.54
CA ILE A 68 -9.45 -7.00 -15.27
C ILE A 68 -9.22 -8.03 -16.38
N LEU A 69 -8.93 -9.28 -16.01
CA LEU A 69 -8.90 -10.40 -16.94
C LEU A 69 -10.16 -11.25 -16.74
N ASP A 70 -10.93 -11.35 -17.82
CA ASP A 70 -12.19 -12.09 -17.88
C ASP A 70 -11.98 -13.59 -18.11
N ASN A 71 -13.05 -14.35 -17.87
CA ASN A 71 -13.11 -15.78 -18.07
C ASN A 71 -12.64 -16.18 -19.50
N GLY A 72 -11.66 -17.08 -19.57
CA GLY A 72 -10.97 -17.51 -20.79
C GLY A 72 -9.55 -16.95 -20.93
N GLN A 73 -9.20 -15.93 -20.15
CA GLN A 73 -7.83 -15.40 -20.00
C GLN A 73 -7.27 -15.59 -18.57
N ALA A 74 -8.15 -15.75 -17.58
CA ALA A 74 -7.84 -16.24 -16.24
C ALA A 74 -8.19 -17.72 -16.13
N TRP A 75 -7.34 -18.50 -15.45
CA TRP A 75 -7.42 -19.96 -15.39
C TRP A 75 -8.44 -20.49 -14.36
N HIS A 76 -9.41 -19.67 -13.92
CA HIS A 76 -10.44 -20.09 -12.96
C HIS A 76 -11.70 -20.59 -13.65
N THR A 77 -12.26 -21.67 -13.12
CA THR A 77 -13.57 -22.20 -13.48
C THR A 77 -14.69 -21.24 -13.06
N ASP A 78 -15.72 -21.11 -13.90
CA ASP A 78 -17.00 -20.40 -13.69
C ASP A 78 -16.96 -18.91 -13.26
N GLY A 79 -16.83 -18.03 -14.26
CA GLY A 79 -17.32 -16.65 -14.22
C GLY A 79 -16.57 -15.67 -13.32
N LYS A 80 -15.31 -15.94 -12.94
CA LYS A 80 -14.53 -15.08 -12.05
C LYS A 80 -13.52 -14.21 -12.80
N HIS A 81 -13.37 -12.99 -12.31
CA HIS A 81 -12.49 -11.98 -12.89
C HIS A 81 -11.21 -11.86 -12.07
N LEU A 82 -10.06 -11.78 -12.73
CA LEU A 82 -8.80 -11.43 -12.06
C LEU A 82 -8.53 -9.93 -12.20
N PHE A 83 -8.61 -9.22 -11.08
CA PHE A 83 -8.27 -7.80 -10.98
C PHE A 83 -6.74 -7.60 -10.89
N TRP A 84 -6.00 -7.88 -11.96
CA TRP A 84 -4.53 -7.78 -11.96
C TRP A 84 -4.01 -6.38 -11.64
N LEU A 85 -4.75 -5.33 -11.98
CA LEU A 85 -4.36 -3.94 -11.67
C LEU A 85 -4.34 -3.66 -10.17
N ARG A 86 -5.07 -4.44 -9.36
CA ARG A 86 -4.99 -4.41 -7.90
C ARG A 86 -3.59 -4.82 -7.41
N TYR A 87 -3.01 -5.85 -8.01
CA TYR A 87 -1.66 -6.29 -7.67
C TYR A 87 -0.61 -5.26 -8.10
N LEU A 88 -0.84 -4.54 -9.21
CA LEU A 88 0.05 -3.44 -9.61
C LEU A 88 -0.06 -2.22 -8.68
N ASP A 89 -1.27 -1.88 -8.21
CA ASP A 89 -1.46 -0.89 -7.13
C ASP A 89 -0.63 -1.31 -5.92
N TRP A 90 -0.84 -2.52 -5.40
CA TRP A 90 -0.14 -2.99 -4.22
C TRP A 90 1.37 -3.03 -4.40
N LEU A 91 1.87 -3.49 -5.54
CA LEU A 91 3.32 -3.52 -5.85
C LEU A 91 3.98 -2.14 -5.74
N ILE A 92 3.20 -1.04 -5.82
CA ILE A 92 3.67 0.33 -5.65
C ILE A 92 3.32 0.86 -4.25
N THR A 93 2.10 0.63 -3.77
CA THR A 93 1.59 1.24 -2.54
C THR A 93 2.04 0.55 -1.27
N THR A 94 2.25 -0.78 -1.27
CA THR A 94 2.77 -1.49 -0.09
C THR A 94 4.23 -1.13 0.21
N PRO A 95 5.15 -0.98 -0.77
CA PRO A 95 6.47 -0.41 -0.50
C PRO A 95 6.45 0.99 0.09
N LEU A 96 5.52 1.84 -0.37
CA LEU A 96 5.39 3.22 0.15
C LEU A 96 4.83 3.25 1.58
N LEU A 97 3.86 2.38 1.91
CA LEU A 97 3.38 2.21 3.28
C LEU A 97 4.49 1.73 4.21
N LEU A 98 5.31 0.79 3.74
CA LEU A 98 6.47 0.29 4.48
C LEU A 98 7.55 1.35 4.63
N LEU A 99 7.76 2.20 3.62
CA LEU A 99 8.67 3.34 3.70
C LEU A 99 8.24 4.29 4.83
N ASP A 100 6.96 4.66 4.92
CA ASP A 100 6.45 5.52 6.01
C ASP A 100 6.70 4.89 7.39
N LEU A 101 6.43 3.58 7.55
CA LEU A 101 6.68 2.89 8.82
C LEU A 101 8.17 2.72 9.14
N ALA A 102 9.01 2.44 8.14
CA ALA A 102 10.46 2.33 8.31
C ALA A 102 11.08 3.68 8.70
N LEU A 103 10.58 4.77 8.12
CA LEU A 103 10.97 6.14 8.50
C LEU A 103 10.60 6.46 9.95
N LEU A 104 9.40 6.05 10.39
CA LEU A 104 8.98 6.20 11.79
C LEU A 104 9.78 5.33 12.75
N ALA A 105 10.14 4.12 12.32
CA ALA A 105 10.98 3.19 13.08
C ALA A 105 12.47 3.59 13.10
N GLY A 106 12.88 4.57 12.30
CA GLY A 106 14.28 4.98 12.19
C GLY A 106 15.18 3.93 11.57
N LEU A 107 14.63 3.02 10.76
CA LEU A 107 15.39 1.97 10.08
C LEU A 107 16.35 2.58 9.05
N ASP A 108 17.48 1.93 8.84
CA ASP A 108 18.46 2.38 7.87
C ASP A 108 18.03 2.07 6.42
N PHE A 109 18.82 2.57 5.45
CA PHE A 109 18.54 2.40 4.03
C PHE A 109 18.52 0.93 3.58
N TRP A 110 19.42 0.10 4.14
CA TRP A 110 19.55 -1.30 3.75
C TRP A 110 18.46 -2.16 4.38
N GLU A 111 18.11 -1.91 5.63
CA GLU A 111 16.97 -2.52 6.32
C GLU A 111 15.67 -2.19 5.58
N THR A 112 15.45 -0.90 5.29
CA THR A 112 14.27 -0.44 4.54
C THR A 112 14.21 -1.06 3.15
N GLY A 113 15.33 -1.05 2.42
CA GLY A 113 15.42 -1.63 1.07
C GLY A 113 15.17 -3.14 1.06
N PHE A 114 15.65 -3.87 2.07
CA PHE A 114 15.39 -5.29 2.21
C PHE A 114 13.92 -5.59 2.46
N ILE A 115 13.28 -4.87 3.39
CA ILE A 115 11.84 -5.01 3.69
C ILE A 115 11.00 -4.75 2.44
N ILE A 116 11.30 -3.68 1.70
CA ILE A 116 10.62 -3.35 0.44
C ILE A 116 10.79 -4.45 -0.60
N LEU A 117 12.00 -5.01 -0.76
CA LEU A 117 12.22 -6.10 -1.71
C LEU A 117 11.40 -7.35 -1.35
N MET A 118 11.35 -7.71 -0.05
CA MET A 118 10.54 -8.85 0.40
C MET A 118 9.06 -8.61 0.15
N ASP A 119 8.57 -7.38 0.36
CA ASP A 119 7.19 -6.99 0.06
C ASP A 119 6.87 -7.08 -1.45
N MET A 120 7.75 -6.63 -2.32
CA MET A 120 7.56 -6.77 -3.76
C MET A 120 7.51 -8.24 -4.20
N LEU A 121 8.34 -9.10 -3.59
CA LEU A 121 8.30 -10.55 -3.81
C LEU A 121 7.01 -11.19 -3.29
N MET A 122 6.52 -10.72 -2.14
CA MET A 122 5.22 -11.13 -1.58
C MET A 122 4.08 -10.84 -2.57
N ILE A 123 3.98 -9.61 -3.09
CA ILE A 123 2.93 -9.22 -4.05
C ILE A 123 3.08 -9.98 -5.37
N THR A 124 4.31 -10.14 -5.87
CA THR A 124 4.57 -10.88 -7.11
C THR A 124 4.16 -12.36 -6.98
N ALA A 125 4.52 -13.02 -5.88
CA ALA A 125 4.14 -14.42 -5.64
C ALA A 125 2.61 -14.57 -5.50
N GLY A 126 1.95 -13.63 -4.81
CA GLY A 126 0.50 -13.58 -4.69
C GLY A 126 -0.19 -13.43 -6.04
N TYR A 127 0.31 -12.53 -6.90
CA TYR A 127 -0.20 -12.35 -8.27
C TYR A 127 -0.07 -13.63 -9.10
N ILE A 128 1.08 -14.32 -9.05
CA ILE A 128 1.29 -15.58 -9.77
C ILE A 128 0.32 -16.67 -9.27
N GLY A 129 0.11 -16.75 -7.95
CA GLY A 129 -0.89 -17.62 -7.35
C GLY A 129 -2.31 -17.32 -7.84
N ALA A 130 -2.71 -16.04 -7.84
CA ALA A 130 -4.03 -15.62 -8.32
C ALA A 130 -4.23 -15.88 -9.82
N SER A 131 -3.14 -15.84 -10.59
CA SER A 131 -3.17 -15.90 -12.05
C SER A 131 -3.27 -17.30 -12.62
N THR A 132 -2.97 -18.36 -11.86
CA THR A 132 -2.88 -19.72 -12.42
C THR A 132 -3.41 -20.79 -11.46
N GLU A 133 -4.38 -21.59 -11.90
CA GLU A 133 -5.02 -22.63 -11.06
C GLU A 133 -4.00 -23.65 -10.49
N GLN A 134 -3.04 -24.07 -11.31
CA GLN A 134 -2.04 -25.07 -10.93
C GLN A 134 -1.09 -24.60 -9.81
N PHE A 135 -0.87 -23.28 -9.69
CA PHE A 135 0.08 -22.69 -8.75
C PHE A 135 -0.58 -21.83 -7.67
N VAL A 136 -1.92 -21.83 -7.53
CA VAL A 136 -2.64 -21.02 -6.52
C VAL A 136 -2.01 -21.17 -5.14
N TRP A 137 -1.87 -22.40 -4.67
CA TRP A 137 -1.43 -22.67 -3.30
C TRP A 137 0.09 -22.54 -3.12
N GLN A 138 0.87 -22.80 -4.17
CA GLN A 138 2.32 -22.63 -4.16
C GLN A 138 2.68 -21.14 -4.16
N GLY A 139 2.05 -20.35 -5.04
CA GLY A 139 2.19 -18.90 -5.08
C GLY A 139 1.72 -18.25 -3.78
N PHE A 140 0.58 -18.68 -3.25
CA PHE A 140 0.10 -18.26 -1.93
C PHE A 140 1.08 -18.61 -0.82
N GLY A 141 1.59 -19.84 -0.77
CA GLY A 141 2.55 -20.28 0.25
C GLY A 141 3.85 -19.48 0.22
N VAL A 142 4.40 -19.22 -0.97
CA VAL A 142 5.59 -18.37 -1.14
C VAL A 142 5.30 -16.93 -0.72
N SER A 143 4.15 -16.38 -1.11
CA SER A 143 3.72 -15.04 -0.70
C SER A 143 3.64 -14.92 0.83
N MET A 144 3.07 -15.93 1.50
CA MET A 144 2.96 -15.94 2.96
C MET A 144 4.31 -16.00 3.69
N VAL A 145 5.33 -16.66 3.12
CA VAL A 145 6.68 -16.63 3.68
C VAL A 145 7.22 -15.20 3.68
N PHE A 146 7.12 -14.49 2.56
CA PHE A 146 7.56 -13.11 2.47
C PHE A 146 6.72 -12.16 3.34
N PHE A 147 5.40 -12.38 3.44
CA PHE A 147 4.52 -11.64 4.33
C PHE A 147 4.99 -11.70 5.79
N ILE A 148 5.30 -12.90 6.29
CA ILE A 148 5.80 -13.09 7.66
C ILE A 148 7.16 -12.40 7.84
N LEU A 149 8.05 -12.48 6.85
CA LEU A 149 9.35 -11.79 6.90
C LEU A 149 9.17 -10.26 6.98
N VAL A 150 8.31 -9.68 6.13
CA VAL A 150 8.02 -8.23 6.13
C VAL A 150 7.52 -7.78 7.51
N LEU A 151 6.53 -8.49 8.08
CA LEU A 151 5.99 -8.13 9.40
C LEU A 151 6.99 -8.34 10.54
N GLY A 152 7.84 -9.37 10.44
CA GLY A 152 8.88 -9.66 11.43
C GLY A 152 9.94 -8.55 11.47
N TYR A 153 10.57 -8.25 10.34
CA TYR A 153 11.60 -7.21 10.26
C TYR A 153 11.06 -5.81 10.60
N LEU A 154 9.86 -5.49 10.12
CA LEU A 154 9.24 -4.20 10.46
C LEU A 154 8.87 -4.13 11.94
N GLY A 155 8.36 -5.22 12.50
CA GLY A 155 8.02 -5.34 13.92
C GLY A 155 9.24 -5.19 14.82
N ASP A 156 10.36 -5.83 14.48
CA ASP A 156 11.62 -5.68 15.22
C ASP A 156 12.06 -4.21 15.29
N GLY A 157 11.90 -3.45 14.21
CA GLY A 157 12.17 -2.01 14.19
C GLY A 157 11.20 -1.20 15.06
N VAL A 158 9.89 -1.30 14.78
CA VAL A 158 8.87 -0.47 15.45
C VAL A 158 8.74 -0.79 16.95
N LEU A 159 8.84 -2.06 17.33
CA LEU A 159 8.67 -2.50 18.72
C LEU A 159 9.92 -2.24 19.57
N ALA A 160 11.08 -2.03 18.95
CA ALA A 160 12.32 -1.64 19.65
C ALA A 160 12.43 -0.13 19.91
N LEU A 161 11.51 0.69 19.39
CA LEU A 161 11.49 2.13 19.63
C LEU A 161 11.36 2.46 21.12
N ASP A 162 12.12 3.48 21.56
CA ASP A 162 12.06 4.03 22.92
C ASP A 162 10.66 4.60 23.21
N GLU A 163 10.13 4.34 24.40
CA GLU A 163 8.81 4.81 24.81
C GLU A 163 8.74 6.34 24.96
N ASP A 164 9.89 6.97 25.21
CA ASP A 164 10.00 8.42 25.41
C ASP A 164 10.10 9.21 24.09
N SER A 165 10.28 8.57 22.93
CA SER A 165 10.25 9.27 21.63
C SER A 165 8.82 9.70 21.28
N LYS A 166 8.70 10.92 20.75
CA LYS A 166 7.39 11.56 20.51
C LYS A 166 6.55 10.81 19.49
N ASN A 167 7.19 10.16 18.52
CA ASN A 167 6.52 9.47 17.41
C ASN A 167 6.30 7.97 17.66
N THR A 168 6.79 7.40 18.77
CA THR A 168 6.66 5.96 19.07
C THR A 168 5.22 5.49 19.14
N GLY A 169 4.33 6.28 19.76
CA GLY A 169 2.90 5.95 19.82
C GLY A 169 2.26 5.87 18.43
N THR A 170 2.57 6.85 17.56
CA THR A 170 2.10 6.88 16.17
C THR A 170 2.65 5.69 15.38
N ALA A 171 3.94 5.39 15.51
CA ALA A 171 4.59 4.25 14.84
C ALA A 171 3.94 2.92 15.23
N ARG A 172 3.76 2.66 16.52
CA ARG A 172 3.14 1.43 17.04
C ARG A 172 1.67 1.31 16.62
N ASN A 173 0.91 2.41 16.66
CA ASN A 173 -0.48 2.42 16.22
C ASN A 173 -0.62 2.09 14.73
N LEU A 174 0.20 2.71 13.89
CA LEU A 174 0.21 2.46 12.45
C LEU A 174 0.71 1.06 12.12
N PHE A 175 1.72 0.54 12.84
CA PHE A 175 2.17 -0.83 12.69
C PHE A 175 1.05 -1.84 12.99
N TRP A 176 0.36 -1.71 14.11
CA TRP A 176 -0.74 -2.62 14.44
C TRP A 176 -1.95 -2.47 13.53
N LEU A 177 -2.26 -1.25 13.09
CA LEU A 177 -3.25 -1.03 12.04
C LEU A 177 -2.86 -1.81 10.78
N THR A 178 -1.62 -1.69 10.33
CA THR A 178 -1.10 -2.42 9.16
C THR A 178 -1.19 -3.92 9.37
N VAL A 179 -0.70 -4.49 10.48
CA VAL A 179 -0.76 -5.93 10.75
C VAL A 179 -2.20 -6.46 10.72
N LEU A 180 -3.12 -5.79 11.40
CA LEU A 180 -4.52 -6.23 11.50
C LEU A 180 -5.22 -6.20 10.15
N ILE A 181 -5.02 -5.12 9.38
CA ILE A 181 -5.64 -4.96 8.08
C ILE A 181 -4.97 -5.85 7.03
N TRP A 182 -3.65 -5.96 7.02
CA TRP A 182 -2.93 -6.78 6.04
C TRP A 182 -3.21 -8.27 6.19
N CYS A 183 -3.52 -8.75 7.40
CA CYS A 183 -3.98 -10.13 7.63
C CYS A 183 -5.32 -10.45 6.94
N THR A 184 -6.14 -9.47 6.57
CA THR A 184 -7.42 -9.72 5.89
C THR A 184 -7.23 -10.11 4.42
N TYR A 185 -6.18 -9.62 3.76
CA TYR A 185 -5.89 -9.89 2.34
C TYR A 185 -5.64 -11.37 2.04
N PRO A 186 -4.72 -12.09 2.73
CA PRO A 186 -4.55 -13.51 2.50
C PRO A 186 -5.78 -14.32 2.93
N LEU A 187 -6.58 -13.84 3.90
CA LEU A 187 -7.86 -14.44 4.23
C LEU A 187 -8.84 -14.35 3.05
N TYR A 188 -8.97 -13.19 2.42
CA TYR A 188 -9.82 -13.02 1.23
C TYR A 188 -9.35 -13.89 0.07
N PHE A 189 -8.03 -13.97 -0.15
CA PHE A 189 -7.45 -14.88 -1.13
C PHE A 189 -7.84 -16.34 -0.88
N VAL A 190 -7.83 -16.80 0.37
CA VAL A 190 -8.28 -18.17 0.69
C VAL A 190 -9.78 -18.31 0.45
N LEU A 191 -10.60 -17.35 0.90
CA LEU A 191 -12.06 -17.40 0.77
C LEU A 191 -12.51 -17.37 -0.70
N GLU A 192 -11.89 -16.55 -1.55
CA GLU A 192 -12.24 -16.47 -2.96
C GLU A 192 -11.96 -17.80 -3.69
N HIS A 193 -10.89 -18.50 -3.33
CA HIS A 193 -10.46 -19.78 -3.94
C HIS A 193 -11.11 -21.03 -3.32
N THR A 194 -11.66 -20.95 -2.10
CA THR A 194 -12.26 -22.11 -1.40
C THR A 194 -13.77 -22.03 -1.27
N MET A 195 -14.32 -20.84 -1.02
CA MET A 195 -15.75 -20.63 -0.78
C MET A 195 -16.45 -19.95 -1.95
N GLY A 196 -15.71 -19.38 -2.90
CA GLY A 196 -16.28 -18.80 -4.10
C GLY A 196 -16.97 -17.45 -3.85
N LEU A 197 -16.22 -16.44 -3.41
CA LEU A 197 -16.74 -15.06 -3.33
C LEU A 197 -17.24 -14.57 -4.71
N SER A 198 -18.38 -13.87 -4.72
CA SER A 198 -18.85 -13.12 -5.89
C SER A 198 -17.96 -11.91 -6.17
N THR A 199 -17.94 -11.44 -7.42
CA THR A 199 -17.20 -10.22 -7.85
C THR A 199 -17.48 -9.02 -6.94
N PHE A 200 -18.75 -8.79 -6.60
CA PHE A 200 -19.15 -7.69 -5.72
C PHE A 200 -18.57 -7.84 -4.31
N GLN A 201 -18.63 -9.04 -3.72
CA GLN A 201 -18.08 -9.30 -2.39
C GLN A 201 -16.55 -9.13 -2.38
N GLU A 202 -15.86 -9.63 -3.40
CA GLU A 202 -14.41 -9.47 -3.54
C GLU A 202 -14.02 -8.00 -3.57
N ILE A 203 -14.64 -7.21 -4.45
CA ILE A 203 -14.42 -5.75 -4.56
C ILE A 203 -14.70 -5.07 -3.22
N LEU A 204 -15.77 -5.42 -2.54
CA LEU A 204 -16.14 -4.81 -1.27
C LEU A 204 -15.13 -5.12 -0.17
N CYS A 205 -14.71 -6.39 -0.03
CA CYS A 205 -13.76 -6.83 1.00
C CYS A 205 -12.39 -6.18 0.84
N TYR A 206 -11.80 -6.26 -0.36
CA TYR A 206 -10.51 -5.61 -0.63
C TYR A 206 -10.64 -4.08 -0.58
N GLY A 207 -11.74 -3.52 -1.10
CA GLY A 207 -12.02 -2.09 -1.08
C GLY A 207 -12.06 -1.48 0.32
N ILE A 208 -12.78 -2.13 1.25
CA ILE A 208 -12.82 -1.70 2.65
C ILE A 208 -11.42 -1.77 3.26
N SER A 209 -10.69 -2.85 3.04
CA SER A 209 -9.34 -3.02 3.59
C SER A 209 -8.37 -1.99 3.00
N ASP A 210 -8.48 -1.67 1.71
CA ASP A 210 -7.66 -0.65 1.06
C ASP A 210 -7.94 0.75 1.61
N VAL A 211 -9.21 1.11 1.85
CA VAL A 211 -9.57 2.39 2.48
C VAL A 211 -8.98 2.47 3.89
N LEU A 212 -9.04 1.40 4.68
CA LEU A 212 -8.45 1.37 6.03
C LEU A 212 -6.91 1.43 5.97
N ALA A 213 -6.28 0.62 5.12
CA ALA A 213 -4.82 0.52 5.01
C ALA A 213 -4.15 1.76 4.42
N LYS A 214 -4.88 2.57 3.65
CA LYS A 214 -4.32 3.72 2.92
C LYS A 214 -4.89 5.05 3.39
N VAL A 215 -6.22 5.20 3.43
CA VAL A 215 -6.86 6.47 3.84
C VAL A 215 -6.74 6.66 5.34
N VAL A 216 -7.19 5.69 6.14
CA VAL A 216 -7.11 5.81 7.61
C VAL A 216 -5.66 5.86 8.05
N PHE A 217 -4.79 5.02 7.46
CA PHE A 217 -3.34 5.09 7.69
C PHE A 217 -2.78 6.49 7.44
N ALA A 218 -3.01 7.06 6.25
CA ALA A 218 -2.49 8.39 5.90
C ALA A 218 -3.01 9.47 6.84
N LEU A 219 -4.30 9.44 7.20
CA LEU A 219 -4.88 10.41 8.13
C LEU A 219 -4.27 10.27 9.53
N VAL A 220 -4.14 9.06 10.06
CA VAL A 220 -3.50 8.84 11.37
C VAL A 220 -2.05 9.33 11.35
N LEU A 221 -1.31 9.07 10.27
CA LEU A 221 0.06 9.54 10.12
C LEU A 221 0.14 11.08 10.10
N VAL A 222 -0.56 11.74 9.19
CA VAL A 222 -0.42 13.20 9.00
C VAL A 222 -0.99 14.05 10.13
N TYR A 223 -1.88 13.49 10.97
CA TYR A 223 -2.42 14.19 12.14
C TYR A 223 -1.64 13.96 13.42
N ASN A 224 -0.93 12.84 13.55
CA ASN A 224 -0.24 12.47 14.80
C ASN A 224 1.29 12.48 14.69
N PHE A 225 1.84 12.72 13.50
CA PHE A 225 3.28 12.88 13.34
C PHE A 225 3.73 14.28 13.80
N ASP A 226 4.77 14.32 14.64
CA ASP A 226 5.44 15.55 15.05
C ASP A 226 6.72 15.77 14.22
N ASP A 227 6.74 16.87 13.48
CA ASP A 227 7.84 17.31 12.60
C ASP A 227 9.15 17.62 13.35
N ASP A 228 9.09 17.86 14.67
CA ASP A 228 10.25 18.28 15.46
C ASP A 228 11.10 17.11 16.00
N ASP A 229 10.67 15.86 15.84
CA ASP A 229 11.37 14.63 16.30
C ASP A 229 11.91 13.83 15.10
N GLU A 230 12.75 14.45 14.27
CA GLU A 230 13.45 13.74 13.20
C GLU A 230 14.50 12.77 13.79
N PRO A 231 14.50 11.48 13.37
CA PRO A 231 15.52 10.53 13.81
C PRO A 231 16.93 11.08 13.51
N ALA A 232 17.84 10.99 14.49
CA ALA A 232 19.18 11.58 14.43
C ALA A 232 19.99 11.19 13.17
N VAL A 233 19.70 10.03 12.58
CA VAL A 233 20.29 9.54 11.32
C VAL A 233 20.04 10.52 10.17
N TYR A 234 18.83 11.09 10.07
CA TYR A 234 18.48 12.05 9.02
C TYR A 234 19.03 13.44 9.29
N GLN A 235 19.12 13.85 10.56
CA GLN A 235 19.82 15.09 10.89
C GLN A 235 21.30 15.02 10.48
N GLN A 236 21.95 13.88 10.69
CA GLN A 236 23.33 13.68 10.23
C GLN A 236 23.46 13.69 8.71
N GLN A 237 22.55 13.04 7.97
CA GLN A 237 22.56 13.08 6.50
C GLN A 237 22.27 14.49 5.95
N MET A 238 21.32 15.22 6.54
CA MET A 238 21.00 16.60 6.17
C MET A 238 22.18 17.55 6.46
N VAL A 239 22.85 17.38 7.59
CA VAL A 239 24.08 18.12 7.91
C VAL A 239 25.19 17.81 6.90
N VAL A 240 25.39 16.55 6.53
CA VAL A 240 26.39 16.17 5.51
C VAL A 240 26.02 16.74 4.13
N MET A 241 24.74 16.71 3.74
CA MET A 241 24.28 17.30 2.48
C MET A 241 24.40 18.83 2.45
N GLN A 242 24.15 19.50 3.58
CA GLN A 242 24.37 20.95 3.72
C GLN A 242 25.87 21.30 3.69
N GLN A 243 26.73 20.47 4.29
CA GLN A 243 28.18 20.64 4.25
C GLN A 243 28.79 20.38 2.87
N GLN A 244 28.10 19.63 2.00
CA GLN A 244 28.53 19.34 0.64
C GLN A 244 28.05 20.36 -0.41
N GLN A 245 27.26 21.37 -0.02
CA GLN A 245 26.94 22.46 -0.95
C GLN A 245 28.21 23.27 -1.26
N PRO A 246 28.63 23.41 -2.53
CA PRO A 246 29.76 24.26 -2.87
C PRO A 246 29.42 25.69 -2.44
N MET A 247 30.32 26.32 -1.68
CA MET A 247 30.22 27.76 -1.38
C MET A 247 30.14 28.50 -2.71
N VAL A 248 28.94 28.96 -3.07
CA VAL A 248 28.78 29.94 -4.14
C VAL A 248 29.44 31.19 -3.61
N THR A 249 30.72 31.37 -3.92
CA THR A 249 31.41 32.63 -3.75
C THR A 249 30.65 33.67 -4.56
N THR A 250 29.91 34.52 -3.87
CA THR A 250 29.39 35.76 -4.40
C THR A 250 30.60 36.60 -4.81
N ILE A 251 30.93 36.58 -6.09
CA ILE A 251 31.86 37.54 -6.69
C ILE A 251 31.00 38.76 -7.04
N GLY A 252 31.38 39.91 -6.46
CA GLY A 252 30.64 41.17 -6.53
C GLY A 252 30.70 41.89 -7.86
#